data_AF-A0A4P5YQF3-F1
#
_entry.id   AF-A0A4P5YQF3-F1
#
_cell.length_a   1.000
_cell.length_b   1.000
_cell.length_c   1.000
_cell.angle_alpha   90.00
_cell.angle_beta   90.00
_cell.angle_gamma   90.00
#
_symmetry.space_group_name_H-M   'P 1'
#
loop_
_entity.id
_entity.type
_entity.pdbx_description
1 polymer ?
#
loop_
_entity_poly.entity_id
_entity_poly.type
_entity_poly.pdbx_seq_one_letter_code
_entity_poly.pdbx_strand_id
1 'polypeptide(L)'
;MAQILRNALVAVAAATASEPSAPSWQDQAAACAQAGIPVLTQALAEPAAPVRQAAAKALLSQGSDGMAVLHAALGHRRPGSRAMALRILAEAGILRPGELSEATRDEAPLVRIEAATACAKAGNHELLAVLAGDSDAGVVDAALRAACRGWRKSGLPPAVAVAARSPREDLIALVGDALDESGLPGGTLVQAWLSALRNGSSEPARIAALEGLARVDRDQAAIAALSLLDLHPNATSSELKAAACDVLGFSNSSRAGIADRVETSCLRVLRSDPWWGARVAAAWALLRHRVRSAVPVIGEQLGDGSGVLAEALRPLLAVACGNQAEQRSREPVRDGSPLSNAKTFAQWWRTIGLDRDPVVPGLAFAGTDLRLLDASGRGRVAVYLLDISGSMRDLGAGKDRKPLSKRSGAAAELRRSLLSLPADVRFTIVCFNDELHPWMPAPVRASWRARAACIDRLAATGANRGTATWPALAAALAMPRADCAFLLTDGMPSVGDPKDPAGIVAALAAENSLRTPAMVVHTVGFHVVAAQAHAAQGLLTELAAVSGGTTCTAE
;
A
#
# COMPACT_ATOMS: atom_id res chain seq x y z
N MET A 1 -32.48 2.27 6.40
CA MET A 1 -32.32 3.37 7.38
C MET A 1 -33.62 4.11 7.64
N ALA A 2 -34.23 4.76 6.62
CA ALA A 2 -35.46 5.53 6.78
C ALA A 2 -36.62 4.72 7.38
N GLN A 3 -36.78 3.44 7.01
CA GLN A 3 -37.83 2.59 7.57
C GLN A 3 -37.57 2.19 9.04
N ILE A 4 -36.32 1.94 9.43
CA ILE A 4 -35.96 1.60 10.81
C ILE A 4 -36.10 2.83 11.71
N LEU A 5 -35.64 4.00 11.26
CA LEU A 5 -35.86 5.28 11.94
C LEU A 5 -37.34 5.63 12.02
N ARG A 6 -38.11 5.36 10.96
CA ARG A 6 -39.57 5.55 10.95
C ARG A 6 -40.25 4.62 11.95
N ASN A 7 -39.85 3.35 12.05
CA ASN A 7 -40.42 2.42 13.03
C ASN A 7 -40.05 2.82 14.47
N ALA A 8 -38.82 3.28 14.71
CA ALA A 8 -38.41 3.80 16.01
C ALA A 8 -39.16 5.09 16.40
N LEU A 9 -39.33 6.02 15.45
CA LEU A 9 -40.11 7.25 15.64
C LEU A 9 -41.60 6.97 15.84
N VAL A 10 -42.16 5.97 15.15
CA VAL A 10 -43.56 5.53 15.34
C VAL A 10 -43.75 4.91 16.72
N ALA A 11 -42.79 4.12 17.21
CA ALA A 11 -42.84 3.57 18.57
C ALA A 11 -42.79 4.67 19.65
N VAL A 12 -41.95 5.71 19.46
CA VAL A 12 -41.88 6.89 20.35
C VAL A 12 -43.16 7.73 20.28
N ALA A 13 -43.73 7.91 19.08
CA ALA A 13 -44.98 8.64 18.88
C ALA A 13 -46.21 7.90 19.46
N ALA A 14 -46.20 6.56 19.44
CA ALA A 14 -47.27 5.76 20.03
C ALA A 14 -47.26 5.79 21.56
N ALA A 15 -46.08 5.85 22.19
CA ALA A 15 -45.95 5.91 23.65
C ALA A 15 -46.33 7.27 24.25
N THR A 16 -46.29 8.34 23.45
CA THR A 16 -46.63 9.71 23.88
C THR A 16 -48.13 10.03 23.77
N ALA A 17 -48.95 9.12 23.22
CA ALA A 17 -50.35 9.37 22.88
C ALA A 17 -51.41 8.79 23.86
N SER A 18 -51.03 8.22 25.02
CA SER A 18 -51.99 7.61 25.96
C SER A 18 -52.22 8.41 27.27
N GLU A 19 -53.51 8.55 27.60
CA GLU A 19 -54.25 9.18 28.73
C GLU A 19 -53.65 9.28 30.18
N PRO A 20 -54.24 10.10 31.07
CA PRO A 20 -53.56 10.84 32.16
C PRO A 20 -53.31 10.08 33.48
N SER A 21 -53.32 8.74 33.49
CA SER A 21 -52.75 7.93 34.58
C SER A 21 -51.30 7.53 34.32
N ALA A 22 -50.62 8.30 33.47
CA ALA A 22 -49.44 7.86 32.77
C ALA A 22 -48.22 7.72 33.72
N PRO A 23 -47.41 6.67 33.53
CA PRO A 23 -46.08 6.56 34.15
C PRO A 23 -45.32 7.87 33.97
N SER A 24 -44.43 8.22 34.90
CA SER A 24 -43.65 9.44 34.74
C SER A 24 -42.98 9.45 33.36
N TRP A 25 -42.73 10.62 32.77
CA TRP A 25 -42.05 10.70 31.47
C TRP A 25 -40.70 9.93 31.48
N GLN A 26 -40.10 9.74 32.66
CA GLN A 26 -38.92 8.92 32.89
C GLN A 26 -39.21 7.43 32.72
N ASP A 27 -40.33 6.93 33.25
CA ASP A 27 -40.79 5.54 33.08
C ASP A 27 -41.21 5.25 31.63
N GLN A 28 -41.82 6.22 30.94
CA GLN A 28 -42.16 6.10 29.52
C GLN A 28 -40.92 6.14 28.63
N ALA A 29 -39.97 7.02 28.92
CA ALA A 29 -38.67 7.05 28.24
C ALA A 29 -37.90 5.74 28.45
N ALA A 30 -37.92 5.18 29.67
CA ALA A 30 -37.33 3.89 29.99
C ALA A 30 -38.03 2.74 29.23
N ALA A 31 -39.36 2.72 29.17
CA ALA A 31 -40.11 1.71 28.41
C ALA A 31 -39.83 1.80 26.88
N CYS A 32 -39.75 3.00 26.31
CA CYS A 32 -39.37 3.20 24.92
C CYS A 32 -37.92 2.78 24.63
N ALA A 33 -37.00 3.12 25.54
CA ALA A 33 -35.61 2.69 25.52
C ALA A 33 -35.51 1.16 25.47
N GLN A 34 -36.25 0.48 26.35
CA GLN A 34 -36.26 -0.98 26.46
C GLN A 34 -36.94 -1.65 25.25
N ALA A 35 -38.01 -1.07 24.71
CA ALA A 35 -38.64 -1.52 23.47
C ALA A 35 -37.74 -1.32 22.22
N GLY A 36 -36.77 -0.41 22.27
CA GLY A 36 -35.80 -0.19 21.22
C GLY A 36 -34.69 -1.26 21.15
N ILE A 37 -34.39 -1.93 22.27
CA ILE A 37 -33.30 -2.90 22.36
C ILE A 37 -33.41 -4.06 21.34
N PRO A 38 -34.59 -4.70 21.13
CA PRO A 38 -34.74 -5.74 20.10
C PRO A 38 -34.42 -5.25 18.69
N VAL A 39 -34.86 -4.04 18.33
CA VAL A 39 -34.63 -3.44 17.00
C VAL A 39 -33.14 -3.14 16.82
N LEU A 40 -32.49 -2.56 17.83
CA LEU A 40 -31.06 -2.29 17.79
C LEU A 40 -30.24 -3.60 17.75
N THR A 41 -30.70 -4.64 18.44
CA THR A 41 -30.10 -5.98 18.40
C THR A 41 -30.17 -6.57 16.99
N GLN A 42 -31.32 -6.46 16.33
CA GLN A 42 -31.45 -6.87 14.92
C GLN A 42 -30.57 -6.02 14.00
N ALA A 43 -30.48 -4.72 14.26
CA ALA A 43 -29.64 -3.79 13.50
C ALA A 43 -28.12 -4.09 13.65
N LEU A 44 -27.68 -4.68 14.77
CA LEU A 44 -26.31 -5.20 14.91
C LEU A 44 -26.01 -6.36 13.97
N ALA A 45 -27.04 -7.09 13.52
CA ALA A 45 -26.88 -8.16 12.55
C ALA A 45 -26.80 -7.62 11.11
N GLU A 46 -27.29 -6.42 10.81
CA GLU A 46 -27.37 -5.88 9.44
C GLU A 46 -26.02 -5.91 8.70
N PRO A 47 -25.99 -6.19 7.39
CA PRO A 47 -24.76 -6.28 6.60
C PRO A 47 -24.04 -4.92 6.48
N ALA A 48 -24.79 -3.81 6.55
CA ALA A 48 -24.23 -2.46 6.48
C ALA A 48 -23.53 -2.08 7.81
N ALA A 49 -22.22 -1.85 7.77
CA ALA A 49 -21.45 -1.45 8.96
C ALA A 49 -21.91 -0.14 9.65
N PRO A 50 -22.40 0.91 8.95
CA PRO A 50 -22.85 2.13 9.60
C PRO A 50 -24.10 1.88 10.45
N VAL A 51 -24.97 0.96 10.01
CA VAL A 51 -26.14 0.53 10.76
C VAL A 51 -25.71 -0.18 12.04
N ARG A 52 -24.75 -1.10 11.94
CA ARG A 52 -24.19 -1.78 13.14
C ARG A 52 -23.54 -0.79 14.10
N GLN A 53 -22.77 0.17 13.59
CA GLN A 53 -22.10 1.17 14.44
C GLN A 53 -23.11 2.07 15.16
N ALA A 54 -24.11 2.57 14.44
CA ALA A 54 -25.18 3.38 15.02
C ALA A 54 -25.97 2.57 16.06
N ALA A 55 -26.30 1.31 15.75
CA ALA A 55 -26.98 0.42 16.67
C ALA A 55 -26.16 0.15 17.93
N ALA A 56 -24.86 -0.14 17.79
CA ALA A 56 -23.99 -0.42 18.92
C ALA A 56 -23.81 0.80 19.84
N LYS A 57 -23.64 2.00 19.28
CA LYS A 57 -23.59 3.25 20.04
C LYS A 57 -24.92 3.54 20.75
N ALA A 58 -26.04 3.32 20.06
CA ALA A 58 -27.36 3.49 20.64
C ALA A 58 -27.61 2.50 21.78
N LEU A 59 -27.17 1.24 21.64
CA LEU A 59 -27.23 0.25 22.72
C LEU A 59 -26.40 0.67 23.93
N LEU A 60 -25.18 1.19 23.72
CA LEU A 60 -24.36 1.70 24.82
C LEU A 60 -25.06 2.82 25.60
N SER A 61 -25.82 3.69 24.93
CA SER A 61 -26.62 4.73 25.60
C SER A 61 -27.82 4.23 26.40
N GLN A 62 -28.23 2.96 26.23
CA GLN A 62 -29.35 2.36 27.00
C GLN A 62 -28.92 1.80 28.37
N GLY A 63 -27.67 2.01 28.80
CA GLY A 63 -27.21 1.56 30.12
C GLY A 63 -27.03 0.04 30.21
N SER A 64 -27.40 -0.56 31.35
CA SER A 64 -27.10 -1.98 31.69
C SER A 64 -27.61 -2.98 30.66
N ASP A 65 -28.82 -2.77 30.16
CA ASP A 65 -29.49 -3.75 29.31
C ASP A 65 -28.90 -3.72 27.90
N GLY A 66 -28.59 -2.53 27.39
CA GLY A 66 -27.86 -2.38 26.13
C GLY A 66 -26.43 -2.91 26.21
N MET A 67 -25.76 -2.73 27.34
CA MET A 67 -24.45 -3.36 27.59
C MET A 67 -24.54 -4.89 27.58
N ALA A 68 -25.57 -5.47 28.20
CA ALA A 68 -25.78 -6.93 28.18
C ALA A 68 -25.93 -7.47 26.76
N VAL A 69 -26.64 -6.75 25.88
CA VAL A 69 -26.75 -7.10 24.45
C VAL A 69 -25.40 -7.01 23.73
N LEU A 70 -24.61 -5.97 24.00
CA LEU A 70 -23.27 -5.83 23.40
C LEU A 70 -22.34 -6.97 23.83
N HIS A 71 -22.37 -7.37 25.11
CA HIS A 71 -21.62 -8.54 25.58
C HIS A 71 -22.10 -9.83 24.89
N ALA A 72 -23.41 -10.04 24.77
CA ALA A 72 -23.96 -11.19 24.04
C ALA A 72 -23.55 -11.19 22.55
N ALA A 73 -23.43 -10.01 21.93
CA ALA A 73 -23.04 -9.86 20.53
C ALA A 73 -21.58 -10.28 20.26
N LEU A 74 -20.73 -10.39 21.29
CA LEU A 74 -19.39 -10.99 21.15
C LEU A 74 -19.46 -12.48 20.75
N GLY A 75 -20.53 -13.19 21.09
CA GLY A 75 -20.77 -14.58 20.68
C GLY A 75 -21.53 -14.72 19.35
N HIS A 76 -21.75 -13.62 18.61
CA HIS A 76 -22.61 -13.64 17.43
C HIS A 76 -21.95 -14.39 16.26
N ARG A 77 -22.76 -15.07 15.41
CA ARG A 77 -22.26 -15.83 14.25
C ARG A 77 -21.54 -14.96 13.22
N ARG A 78 -21.94 -13.70 13.08
CA ARG A 78 -21.33 -12.75 12.12
C ARG A 78 -20.12 -12.05 12.72
N PRO A 79 -18.91 -12.15 12.11
CA PRO A 79 -17.70 -11.53 12.65
C PRO A 79 -17.77 -10.01 12.68
N GLY A 80 -18.46 -9.39 11.72
CA GLY A 80 -18.65 -7.93 11.71
C GLY A 80 -19.49 -7.40 12.88
N SER A 81 -20.36 -8.22 13.46
CA SER A 81 -21.11 -7.89 14.69
C SER A 81 -20.22 -8.05 15.92
N ARG A 82 -19.45 -9.15 16.00
CA ARG A 82 -18.48 -9.40 17.09
C ARG A 82 -17.44 -8.28 17.17
N ALA A 83 -16.82 -7.95 16.03
CA ALA A 83 -15.81 -6.90 15.92
C ALA A 83 -16.36 -5.51 16.34
N MET A 84 -17.58 -5.17 15.91
CA MET A 84 -18.21 -3.90 16.28
C MET A 84 -18.52 -3.84 17.78
N ALA A 85 -19.09 -4.91 18.35
CA ALA A 85 -19.38 -4.99 19.77
C ALA A 85 -18.09 -4.85 20.60
N LEU A 86 -17.03 -5.58 20.22
CA LEU A 86 -15.72 -5.53 20.84
C LEU A 86 -15.15 -4.10 20.85
N ARG A 87 -15.18 -3.42 19.70
CA ARG A 87 -14.72 -2.03 19.56
C ARG A 87 -15.43 -1.10 20.53
N ILE A 88 -16.77 -1.14 20.58
CA ILE A 88 -17.58 -0.24 21.40
C ILE A 88 -17.38 -0.51 22.89
N LEU A 89 -17.37 -1.78 23.30
CA LEU A 89 -17.11 -2.15 24.70
C LEU A 89 -15.70 -1.72 25.16
N ALA A 90 -14.70 -1.85 24.28
CA ALA A 90 -13.33 -1.39 24.56
C ALA A 90 -13.21 0.15 24.58
N GLU A 91 -13.95 0.87 23.74
CA GLU A 91 -14.04 2.33 23.77
C GLU A 91 -14.66 2.84 25.07
N ALA A 92 -15.67 2.14 25.58
CA ALA A 92 -16.33 2.47 26.83
C ALA A 92 -15.56 2.01 28.08
N GLY A 93 -14.46 1.25 27.93
CA GLY A 93 -13.67 0.76 29.06
C GLY A 93 -14.38 -0.28 29.93
N ILE A 94 -15.37 -0.98 29.37
CA ILE A 94 -16.24 -1.95 30.09
C ILE A 94 -16.01 -3.41 29.65
N LEU A 95 -15.00 -3.65 28.81
CA LEU A 95 -14.63 -4.97 28.34
C LEU A 95 -14.10 -5.85 29.49
N ARG A 96 -14.54 -7.10 29.58
CA ARG A 96 -14.05 -8.03 30.62
C ARG A 96 -12.71 -8.65 30.18
N PRO A 97 -11.78 -8.95 31.11
CA PRO A 97 -10.49 -9.55 30.74
C PRO A 97 -10.62 -10.89 29.98
N GLY A 98 -11.60 -11.73 30.33
CA GLY A 98 -11.87 -13.00 29.65
C GLY A 98 -12.30 -12.81 28.20
N GLU A 99 -13.19 -11.84 27.95
CA GLU A 99 -13.70 -11.52 26.61
C GLU A 99 -12.59 -11.02 25.68
N LEU A 100 -11.65 -10.23 26.21
CA LEU A 100 -10.50 -9.79 25.45
C LEU A 100 -9.60 -10.96 25.04
N SER A 101 -9.33 -11.88 25.97
CA SER A 101 -8.54 -13.09 25.72
C SER A 101 -9.20 -13.99 24.67
N GLU A 102 -10.52 -14.18 24.74
CA GLU A 102 -11.29 -14.93 23.74
C GLU A 102 -11.23 -14.25 22.36
N ALA A 103 -11.42 -12.93 22.30
CA ALA A 103 -11.36 -12.18 21.05
C ALA A 103 -9.99 -12.26 20.35
N THR A 104 -8.89 -12.39 21.09
CA THR A 104 -7.57 -12.62 20.49
C THR A 104 -7.42 -13.98 19.82
N ARG A 105 -8.31 -14.94 20.11
CA ARG A 105 -8.33 -16.29 19.53
C ARG A 105 -9.50 -16.51 18.59
N ASP A 106 -10.23 -15.44 18.23
CA ASP A 106 -11.39 -15.53 17.34
C ASP A 106 -10.96 -16.07 15.97
N GLU A 107 -11.79 -16.92 15.35
CA GLU A 107 -11.54 -17.49 14.02
C GLU A 107 -11.37 -16.41 12.94
N ALA A 108 -12.07 -15.27 13.07
CA ALA A 108 -12.14 -14.23 12.08
C ALA A 108 -11.05 -13.17 12.31
N PRO A 109 -10.16 -12.92 11.32
CA PRO A 109 -9.12 -11.91 11.44
C PRO A 109 -9.64 -10.50 11.78
N LEU A 110 -10.82 -10.14 11.26
CA LEU A 110 -11.47 -8.86 11.55
C LEU A 110 -11.69 -8.65 13.07
N VAL A 111 -12.08 -9.70 13.80
CA VAL A 111 -12.30 -9.61 15.25
C VAL A 111 -10.96 -9.50 15.98
N ARG A 112 -9.95 -10.26 15.55
CA ARG A 112 -8.59 -10.22 16.13
C ARG A 112 -7.91 -8.86 15.91
N ILE A 113 -8.16 -8.19 14.77
CA ILE A 113 -7.73 -6.81 14.50
C ILE A 113 -8.32 -5.82 15.53
N GLU A 114 -9.63 -5.92 15.80
CA GLU A 114 -10.26 -5.10 16.84
C GLU A 114 -9.73 -5.46 18.24
N ALA A 115 -9.44 -6.75 18.48
CA ALA A 115 -8.87 -7.21 19.72
C ALA A 115 -7.48 -6.60 19.99
N ALA A 116 -6.64 -6.42 18.96
CA ALA A 116 -5.37 -5.70 19.09
C ALA A 116 -5.58 -4.26 19.59
N THR A 117 -6.55 -3.55 19.01
CA THR A 117 -6.87 -2.18 19.43
C THR A 117 -7.39 -2.14 20.87
N ALA A 118 -8.25 -3.09 21.23
CA ALA A 118 -8.76 -3.23 22.60
C ALA A 118 -7.66 -3.56 23.60
N CYS A 119 -6.72 -4.45 23.26
CA CYS A 119 -5.57 -4.80 24.11
C CYS A 119 -4.70 -3.57 24.42
N ALA A 120 -4.42 -2.72 23.43
CA ALA A 120 -3.66 -1.51 23.66
C ALA A 120 -4.38 -0.52 24.57
N LYS A 121 -5.70 -0.35 24.43
CA LYS A 121 -6.51 0.49 25.32
C LYS A 121 -6.52 -0.03 26.75
N ALA A 122 -6.58 -1.36 26.91
CA ALA A 122 -6.51 -2.02 28.22
C ALA A 122 -5.08 -2.10 28.80
N GLY A 123 -4.05 -1.69 28.06
CA GLY A 123 -2.65 -1.84 28.48
C GLY A 123 -2.16 -3.29 28.54
N ASN A 124 -2.83 -4.24 27.87
CA ASN A 124 -2.48 -5.65 27.89
C ASN A 124 -1.44 -5.98 26.80
N HIS A 125 -0.16 -5.75 27.13
CA HIS A 125 0.95 -5.95 26.20
C HIS A 125 1.28 -7.42 25.92
N GLU A 126 0.87 -8.36 26.79
CA GLU A 126 1.08 -9.79 26.59
C GLU A 126 0.19 -10.31 25.45
N LEU A 127 -1.10 -9.95 25.47
CA LEU A 127 -2.01 -10.31 24.39
C LEU A 127 -1.63 -9.66 23.05
N LEU A 128 -1.11 -8.43 23.07
CA LEU A 128 -0.53 -7.83 21.87
C LEU A 128 0.67 -8.61 21.31
N ALA A 129 1.49 -9.19 22.19
CA ALA A 129 2.62 -10.02 21.76
C ALA A 129 2.16 -11.36 21.15
N VAL A 130 1.06 -11.93 21.66
CA VAL A 130 0.40 -13.09 21.04
C VAL A 130 -0.12 -12.74 19.65
N LEU A 131 -0.85 -11.63 19.50
CA LEU A 131 -1.39 -11.18 18.22
C LEU A 131 -0.30 -10.77 17.21
N ALA A 132 0.89 -10.36 17.68
CA ALA A 132 2.02 -10.09 16.80
C ALA A 132 2.64 -11.37 16.20
N GLY A 133 2.30 -12.55 16.73
CA GLY A 133 2.65 -13.85 16.18
C GLY A 133 1.56 -14.48 15.29
N ASP A 134 0.49 -13.75 14.99
CA ASP A 134 -0.65 -14.26 14.20
C ASP A 134 -0.23 -14.65 12.76
N SER A 135 -1.00 -15.57 12.17
CA SER A 135 -0.81 -15.97 10.77
C SER A 135 -1.30 -14.89 9.80
N ASP A 136 -2.31 -14.11 10.20
CA ASP A 136 -2.89 -13.03 9.40
C ASP A 136 -2.07 -11.74 9.52
N ALA A 137 -1.59 -11.22 8.38
CA ALA A 137 -0.74 -10.03 8.35
C ALA A 137 -1.46 -8.76 8.83
N GLY A 138 -2.78 -8.65 8.62
CA GLY A 138 -3.58 -7.52 9.09
C GLY A 138 -3.71 -7.50 10.61
N VAL A 139 -3.86 -8.67 11.23
CA VAL A 139 -3.83 -8.81 12.69
C VAL A 139 -2.47 -8.41 13.26
N VAL A 140 -1.37 -8.87 12.65
CA VAL A 140 -0.03 -8.52 13.12
C VAL A 140 0.25 -7.02 12.98
N ASP A 141 -0.10 -6.38 11.85
CA ASP A 141 0.04 -4.93 11.68
C ASP A 141 -0.73 -4.16 12.76
N ALA A 142 -2.00 -4.54 12.98
CA ALA A 142 -2.84 -3.93 14.00
C ALA A 142 -2.22 -4.06 15.40
N ALA A 143 -1.72 -5.26 15.75
CA ALA A 143 -1.07 -5.53 17.03
C ALA A 143 0.21 -4.71 17.23
N LEU A 144 1.08 -4.64 16.22
CA LEU A 144 2.33 -3.89 16.29
C LEU A 144 2.08 -2.39 16.46
N ARG A 145 1.18 -1.80 15.68
CA ARG A 145 0.83 -0.37 15.81
C ARG A 145 0.15 -0.07 17.14
N ALA A 146 -0.75 -0.95 17.59
CA ALA A 146 -1.42 -0.82 18.88
C ALA A 146 -0.38 -0.88 20.02
N ALA A 147 0.58 -1.80 19.95
CA ALA A 147 1.68 -1.90 20.89
C ALA A 147 2.54 -0.63 20.91
N CYS A 148 2.90 -0.09 19.75
CA CYS A 148 3.71 1.11 19.64
C CYS A 148 3.00 2.38 20.16
N ARG A 149 1.71 2.58 19.86
CA ARG A 149 0.95 3.77 20.29
C ARG A 149 0.72 3.85 21.80
N GLY A 150 0.55 2.71 22.46
CA GLY A 150 0.30 2.64 23.90
C GLY A 150 1.56 2.61 24.77
N TRP A 151 2.75 2.48 24.16
CA TRP A 151 3.97 2.21 24.90
C TRP A 151 4.62 3.49 25.42
N ARG A 152 4.64 3.64 26.75
CA ARG A 152 5.27 4.79 27.44
C ARG A 152 6.56 4.43 28.17
N LYS A 153 6.96 3.16 28.18
CA LYS A 153 8.17 2.70 28.88
C LYS A 153 9.41 2.89 28.00
N SER A 154 10.57 2.98 28.62
CA SER A 154 11.85 2.87 27.91
C SER A 154 12.01 1.47 27.32
N GLY A 155 12.44 1.37 26.06
CA GLY A 155 12.66 0.11 25.35
C GLY A 155 11.53 -0.26 24.39
N LEU A 156 11.61 -1.46 23.81
CA LEU A 156 10.65 -1.92 22.82
C LEU A 156 9.45 -2.59 23.46
N PRO A 157 8.23 -2.41 22.91
CA PRO A 157 7.09 -3.23 23.27
C PRO A 157 7.42 -4.73 23.04
N PRO A 158 6.97 -5.65 23.92
CA PRO A 158 7.19 -7.09 23.75
C PRO A 158 6.76 -7.62 22.39
N ALA A 159 5.60 -7.17 21.89
CA ALA A 159 5.09 -7.50 20.55
C ALA A 159 6.07 -7.14 19.43
N VAL A 160 6.67 -5.95 19.50
CA VAL A 160 7.68 -5.49 18.54
C VAL A 160 8.95 -6.32 18.64
N ALA A 161 9.39 -6.64 19.86
CA ALA A 161 10.59 -7.46 20.05
C ALA A 161 10.41 -8.90 19.52
N VAL A 162 9.21 -9.48 19.65
CA VAL A 162 8.87 -10.79 19.07
C VAL A 162 8.90 -10.71 17.54
N ALA A 163 8.18 -9.76 16.95
CA ALA A 163 8.10 -9.63 15.50
C ALA A 163 9.44 -9.28 14.86
N ALA A 164 10.27 -8.45 15.50
CA ALA A 164 11.60 -8.07 14.99
C ALA A 164 12.59 -9.26 14.94
N ARG A 165 12.34 -10.33 15.69
CA ARG A 165 13.12 -11.58 15.66
C ARG A 165 12.57 -12.62 14.69
N SER A 166 11.41 -12.34 14.08
CA SER A 166 10.80 -13.27 13.15
C SER A 166 11.61 -13.37 11.86
N PRO A 167 11.75 -14.57 11.27
CA PRO A 167 12.33 -14.73 9.93
C PRO A 167 11.39 -14.27 8.81
N ARG A 168 10.15 -13.88 9.14
CA ARG A 168 9.13 -13.41 8.21
C ARG A 168 9.41 -11.98 7.73
N GLU A 169 9.58 -11.81 6.41
CA GLU A 169 9.84 -10.51 5.77
C GLU A 169 8.74 -9.49 6.05
N ASP A 170 7.47 -9.91 5.89
CA ASP A 170 6.31 -9.06 6.11
C ASP A 170 6.30 -8.50 7.53
N LEU A 171 6.65 -9.31 8.54
CA LEU A 171 6.67 -8.86 9.93
C LEU A 171 7.77 -7.83 10.20
N ILE A 172 8.96 -8.01 9.65
CA ILE A 172 10.04 -7.03 9.82
C ILE A 172 9.66 -5.69 9.19
N ALA A 173 9.05 -5.71 8.01
CA ALA A 173 8.54 -4.51 7.35
C ALA A 173 7.46 -3.81 8.20
N LEU A 174 6.47 -4.56 8.71
CA LEU A 174 5.41 -4.04 9.58
C LEU A 174 5.97 -3.45 10.89
N VAL A 175 7.00 -4.07 11.46
CA VAL A 175 7.70 -3.52 12.64
C VAL A 175 8.29 -2.15 12.30
N GLY A 176 9.04 -2.03 11.20
CA GLY A 176 9.60 -0.76 10.75
C GLY A 176 8.53 0.33 10.60
N ASP A 177 7.38 -0.03 10.04
CA ASP A 177 6.24 0.89 9.85
C ASP A 177 5.61 1.36 11.17
N ALA A 178 5.43 0.44 12.12
CA ALA A 178 4.85 0.76 13.41
C ALA A 178 5.77 1.66 14.26
N LEU A 179 7.08 1.54 14.06
CA LEU A 179 8.08 2.37 14.73
C LEU A 179 8.15 3.79 14.16
N ASP A 180 8.16 3.90 12.83
CA ASP A 180 8.12 5.20 12.13
C ASP A 180 6.96 6.08 12.62
N GLU A 181 5.81 5.45 12.90
CA GLU A 181 4.63 6.16 13.40
C GLU A 181 4.68 6.55 14.88
N SER A 182 5.37 5.75 15.70
CA SER A 182 5.40 5.98 17.14
C SER A 182 6.56 6.87 17.59
N GLY A 183 7.60 7.04 16.77
CA GLY A 183 8.78 7.81 17.12
C GLY A 183 9.60 7.20 18.27
N LEU A 184 9.41 5.91 18.57
CA LEU A 184 10.13 5.23 19.65
C LEU A 184 11.64 5.14 19.33
N PRO A 185 12.54 5.36 20.33
CA PRO A 185 13.98 5.29 20.12
C PRO A 185 14.40 3.85 19.83
N GLY A 186 14.84 3.57 18.60
CA GLY A 186 15.07 2.21 18.14
C GLY A 186 16.44 1.60 18.45
N GLY A 187 17.18 2.11 19.44
CA GLY A 187 18.52 1.61 19.77
C GLY A 187 18.60 0.08 20.02
N THR A 188 17.58 -0.52 20.66
CA THR A 188 17.51 -1.98 20.87
C THR A 188 17.25 -2.76 19.56
N LEU A 189 16.58 -2.15 18.58
CA LEU A 189 16.32 -2.78 17.28
C LEU A 189 17.54 -2.80 16.39
N VAL A 190 18.39 -1.79 16.51
CA VAL A 190 19.64 -1.70 15.73
C VAL A 190 20.43 -3.00 15.88
N GLN A 191 20.59 -3.51 17.11
CA GLN A 191 21.32 -4.76 17.33
C GLN A 191 20.58 -6.00 16.81
N ALA A 192 19.26 -6.06 16.97
CA ALA A 192 18.45 -7.17 16.45
C ALA A 192 18.53 -7.25 14.91
N TRP A 193 18.40 -6.11 14.22
CA TRP A 193 18.48 -6.05 12.76
C TRP A 193 19.90 -6.20 12.23
N LEU A 194 20.92 -5.68 12.91
CA LEU A 194 22.31 -5.98 12.57
C LEU A 194 22.59 -7.48 12.68
N SER A 195 22.04 -8.16 13.69
CA SER A 195 22.12 -9.62 13.80
C SER A 195 21.36 -10.30 12.67
N ALA A 196 20.12 -9.89 12.37
CA ALA A 196 19.34 -10.45 11.26
C ALA A 196 20.01 -10.22 9.89
N LEU A 197 20.70 -9.10 9.69
CA LEU A 197 21.47 -8.83 8.46
C LEU A 197 22.66 -9.78 8.27
N ARG A 198 23.30 -10.17 9.37
CA ARG A 198 24.48 -11.06 9.37
C ARG A 198 24.10 -12.54 9.37
N ASN A 199 23.10 -12.90 10.17
CA ASN A 199 22.74 -14.28 10.51
C ASN A 199 21.37 -14.70 9.96
N GLY A 200 20.65 -13.80 9.29
CA GLY A 200 19.31 -14.08 8.76
C GLY A 200 19.34 -15.24 7.79
N SER A 201 18.42 -16.19 8.01
CA SER A 201 18.31 -17.42 7.22
C SER A 201 17.77 -17.20 5.80
N SER A 202 17.11 -16.07 5.55
CA SER A 202 16.57 -15.73 4.23
C SER A 202 16.98 -14.34 3.79
N GLU A 203 17.15 -14.18 2.49
CA GLU A 203 17.48 -12.90 1.87
C GLU A 203 16.40 -11.82 2.06
N PRO A 204 15.09 -12.13 1.95
CA PRO A 204 14.07 -11.12 2.21
C PRO A 204 14.07 -10.62 3.65
N ALA A 205 14.36 -11.48 4.63
CA ALA A 205 14.53 -11.04 6.03
C ALA A 205 15.71 -10.07 6.20
N ARG A 206 16.83 -10.34 5.50
CA ARG A 206 17.99 -9.43 5.50
C ARG A 206 17.64 -8.08 4.85
N ILE A 207 16.92 -8.08 3.74
CA ILE A 207 16.44 -6.86 3.08
C ILE A 207 15.56 -6.04 4.03
N ALA A 208 14.55 -6.67 4.64
CA ALA A 208 13.65 -6.00 5.56
C ALA A 208 14.38 -5.46 6.79
N ALA A 209 15.38 -6.20 7.31
CA ALA A 209 16.22 -5.73 8.41
C ALA A 209 17.06 -4.50 8.01
N LEU A 210 17.56 -4.45 6.77
CA LEU A 210 18.33 -3.32 6.26
C LEU A 210 17.44 -2.07 6.13
N GLU A 211 16.27 -2.24 5.54
CA GLU A 211 15.28 -1.17 5.36
C GLU A 211 14.74 -0.67 6.71
N GLY A 212 14.50 -1.57 7.66
CA GLY A 212 14.15 -1.25 9.04
C GLY A 212 15.24 -0.43 9.72
N LEU A 213 16.50 -0.88 9.61
CA LEU A 213 17.63 -0.17 10.19
C LEU A 213 17.75 1.26 9.63
N ALA A 214 17.53 1.45 8.33
CA ALA A 214 17.56 2.78 7.69
C ALA A 214 16.51 3.76 8.22
N ARG A 215 15.42 3.27 8.80
CA ARG A 215 14.36 4.09 9.39
C ARG A 215 14.73 4.54 10.81
N VAL A 216 15.36 3.66 11.56
CA VAL A 216 15.70 3.88 12.98
C VAL A 216 17.06 4.57 13.16
N ASP A 217 18.08 4.12 12.43
CA ASP A 217 19.46 4.60 12.54
C ASP A 217 20.11 4.60 11.15
N ARG A 218 20.00 5.75 10.46
CA ARG A 218 20.50 5.94 9.10
C ARG A 218 22.00 5.73 8.97
N ASP A 219 22.77 6.08 9.99
CA ASP A 219 24.23 5.95 9.98
C ASP A 219 24.63 4.48 10.06
N GLN A 220 24.03 3.72 10.99
CA GLN A 220 24.29 2.29 11.09
C GLN A 220 23.78 1.53 9.86
N ALA A 221 22.65 1.95 9.30
CA ALA A 221 22.15 1.40 8.05
C ALA A 221 23.11 1.63 6.89
N ALA A 222 23.67 2.83 6.76
CA ALA A 222 24.65 3.14 5.73
C ALA A 222 25.93 2.31 5.90
N ILE A 223 26.43 2.15 7.14
CA ILE A 223 27.59 1.31 7.43
C ILE A 223 27.32 -0.15 7.08
N ALA A 224 26.15 -0.68 7.48
CA ALA A 224 25.75 -2.04 7.17
C ALA A 224 25.59 -2.26 5.64
N ALA A 225 24.95 -1.32 4.94
CA ALA A 225 24.79 -1.35 3.49
C ALA A 225 26.14 -1.36 2.76
N LEU A 226 27.07 -0.45 3.13
CA LEU A 226 28.42 -0.44 2.55
C LEU A 226 29.16 -1.75 2.82
N SER A 227 29.05 -2.28 4.05
CA SER A 227 29.69 -3.55 4.41
C SER A 227 29.17 -4.71 3.56
N LEU A 228 27.87 -4.73 3.24
CA LEU A 228 27.27 -5.73 2.34
C LEU A 228 27.73 -5.58 0.88
N LEU A 229 27.87 -4.35 0.40
CA LEU A 229 28.34 -4.08 -0.96
C LEU A 229 29.83 -4.40 -1.11
N ASP A 230 30.63 -4.22 -0.06
CA ASP A 230 32.08 -4.45 -0.04
C ASP A 230 32.48 -5.93 0.01
N LEU A 231 31.53 -6.82 0.29
CA LEU A 231 31.74 -8.26 0.13
C LEU A 231 32.06 -8.62 -1.34
N HIS A 232 32.56 -9.83 -1.54
CA HIS A 232 32.82 -10.35 -2.88
C HIS A 232 31.56 -10.20 -3.77
N PRO A 233 31.68 -9.83 -5.07
CA PRO A 233 30.51 -9.52 -5.92
C PRO A 233 29.44 -10.61 -5.98
N ASN A 234 29.79 -11.87 -5.72
CA ASN A 234 28.87 -13.01 -5.72
C ASN A 234 28.39 -13.43 -4.32
N ALA A 235 28.88 -12.79 -3.25
CA ALA A 235 28.50 -13.13 -1.87
C ALA A 235 27.13 -12.56 -1.47
N THR A 236 26.61 -11.63 -2.25
CA THR A 236 25.29 -11.02 -2.06
C THR A 236 24.52 -11.09 -3.36
N SER A 237 23.23 -11.37 -3.22
CA SER A 237 22.28 -11.31 -4.32
C SER A 237 22.12 -9.88 -4.86
N SER A 238 21.58 -9.79 -6.07
CA SER A 238 21.27 -8.50 -6.68
C SER A 238 20.17 -7.73 -5.93
N GLU A 239 19.16 -8.39 -5.38
CA GLU A 239 18.10 -7.69 -4.64
C GLU A 239 18.60 -7.09 -3.33
N LEU A 240 19.47 -7.80 -2.59
CA LEU A 240 20.07 -7.26 -1.37
C LEU A 240 21.02 -6.09 -1.67
N LYS A 241 21.78 -6.15 -2.78
CA LYS A 241 22.58 -5.00 -3.24
C LYS A 241 21.73 -3.81 -3.61
N ALA A 242 20.59 -4.04 -4.27
CA ALA A 242 19.64 -2.98 -4.60
C ALA A 242 19.07 -2.34 -3.32
N ALA A 243 18.65 -3.15 -2.34
CA ALA A 243 18.21 -2.66 -1.03
C ALA A 243 19.30 -1.83 -0.32
N ALA A 244 20.56 -2.29 -0.37
CA ALA A 244 21.69 -1.55 0.17
C ALA A 244 21.89 -0.20 -0.53
N CYS A 245 21.81 -0.16 -1.86
CA CYS A 245 21.90 1.09 -2.62
C CYS A 245 20.72 2.03 -2.32
N ASP A 246 19.49 1.50 -2.23
CA ASP A 246 18.31 2.29 -1.83
C ASP A 246 18.53 2.91 -0.43
N VAL A 247 19.02 2.14 0.54
CA VAL A 247 19.35 2.66 1.88
C VAL A 247 20.40 3.76 1.80
N LEU A 248 21.44 3.59 0.99
CA LEU A 248 22.48 4.61 0.80
C LEU A 248 21.94 5.87 0.15
N GLY A 249 21.06 5.80 -0.85
CA GLY A 249 20.51 7.02 -1.46
C GLY A 249 19.53 7.78 -0.55
N PHE A 250 18.93 7.11 0.45
CA PHE A 250 18.16 7.76 1.51
C PHE A 250 19.02 8.27 2.68
N SER A 251 20.24 7.76 2.84
CA SER A 251 21.13 8.19 3.92
C SER A 251 21.77 9.52 3.57
N ASN A 252 21.37 10.58 4.26
CA ASN A 252 22.14 11.83 4.33
C ASN A 252 23.14 11.73 5.50
N SER A 253 23.96 10.68 5.56
CA SER A 253 24.88 10.53 6.68
C SER A 253 25.91 11.66 6.66
N SER A 254 26.08 12.32 7.80
CA SER A 254 27.08 13.37 7.98
C SER A 254 28.46 12.82 8.37
N ARG A 255 28.62 11.50 8.48
CA ARG A 255 29.90 10.88 8.85
C ARG A 255 30.90 11.00 7.70
N ALA A 256 32.07 11.54 8.02
CA ALA A 256 33.19 11.63 7.10
C ALA A 256 33.55 10.24 6.53
N GLY A 257 33.84 10.18 5.23
CA GLY A 257 34.26 8.96 4.52
C GLY A 257 33.13 8.03 4.06
N ILE A 258 31.87 8.28 4.43
CA ILE A 258 30.75 7.50 3.86
C ILE A 258 30.55 7.83 2.38
N ALA A 259 30.64 9.09 1.98
CA ALA A 259 30.46 9.50 0.58
C ALA A 259 31.45 8.82 -0.38
N ASP A 260 32.75 8.79 -0.04
CA ASP A 260 33.79 8.17 -0.88
C ASP A 260 33.58 6.65 -1.04
N ARG A 261 33.14 6.01 0.03
CA ARG A 261 32.77 4.58 0.01
C ARG A 261 31.52 4.34 -0.82
N VAL A 262 30.50 5.21 -0.70
CA VAL A 262 29.28 5.13 -1.53
C VAL A 262 29.66 5.22 -3.01
N GLU A 263 30.52 6.17 -3.39
CA GLU A 263 31.01 6.28 -4.77
C GLU A 263 31.62 4.97 -5.25
N THR A 264 32.61 4.44 -4.53
CA THR A 264 33.34 3.23 -4.93
C THR A 264 32.41 2.01 -5.01
N SER A 265 31.62 1.77 -3.97
CA SER A 265 30.79 0.57 -3.86
C SER A 265 29.61 0.60 -4.83
N CYS A 266 28.93 1.74 -5.00
CA CYS A 266 27.80 1.86 -5.92
C CYS A 266 28.24 1.93 -7.40
N LEU A 267 29.39 2.53 -7.74
CA LEU A 267 29.91 2.50 -9.11
C LEU A 267 30.20 1.07 -9.59
N ARG A 268 30.70 0.22 -8.69
CA ARG A 268 30.88 -1.23 -8.99
C ARG A 268 29.53 -1.90 -9.29
N VAL A 269 28.53 -1.71 -8.44
CA VAL A 269 27.17 -2.27 -8.67
C VAL A 269 26.59 -1.78 -9.99
N LEU A 270 26.65 -0.47 -10.25
CA LEU A 270 26.15 0.15 -11.48
C LEU A 270 26.76 -0.46 -12.74
N ARG A 271 28.07 -0.78 -12.72
CA ARG A 271 28.78 -1.31 -13.89
C ARG A 271 28.55 -2.79 -14.14
N SER A 272 28.53 -3.60 -13.08
CA SER A 272 28.71 -5.06 -13.23
C SER A 272 27.55 -5.92 -12.73
N ASP A 273 26.60 -5.39 -11.96
CA ASP A 273 25.55 -6.25 -11.38
C ASP A 273 24.66 -6.83 -12.49
N PRO A 274 24.34 -8.13 -12.52
CA PRO A 274 23.56 -8.70 -13.61
C PRO A 274 22.12 -8.17 -13.66
N TRP A 275 21.56 -7.75 -12.52
CA TRP A 275 20.18 -7.30 -12.44
C TRP A 275 20.08 -5.79 -12.64
N TRP A 276 19.19 -5.38 -13.54
CA TRP A 276 19.00 -3.97 -13.88
C TRP A 276 18.51 -3.15 -12.68
N GLY A 277 17.68 -3.73 -11.78
CA GLY A 277 17.16 -3.05 -10.60
C GLY A 277 18.26 -2.59 -9.64
N ALA A 278 19.28 -3.42 -9.41
CA ALA A 278 20.44 -3.06 -8.59
C ALA A 278 21.25 -1.92 -9.21
N ARG A 279 21.43 -1.93 -10.55
CA ARG A 279 22.12 -0.85 -11.25
C ARG A 279 21.40 0.49 -11.11
N VAL A 280 20.08 0.51 -11.26
CA VAL A 280 19.29 1.74 -11.14
C VAL A 280 19.30 2.25 -9.69
N ALA A 281 19.16 1.37 -8.70
CA ALA A 281 19.27 1.74 -7.29
C ALA A 281 20.65 2.38 -6.98
N ALA A 282 21.73 1.80 -7.53
CA ALA A 282 23.08 2.34 -7.41
C ALA A 282 23.23 3.70 -8.08
N ALA A 283 22.72 3.87 -9.32
CA ALA A 283 22.70 5.16 -10.01
C ALA A 283 21.99 6.23 -9.19
N TRP A 284 20.80 5.91 -8.68
CA TRP A 284 20.04 6.83 -7.84
C TRP A 284 20.78 7.20 -6.55
N ALA A 285 21.41 6.25 -5.87
CA ALA A 285 22.22 6.50 -4.69
C ALA A 285 23.40 7.45 -4.98
N LEU A 286 24.15 7.19 -6.05
CA LEU A 286 25.27 8.03 -6.49
C LEU A 286 24.83 9.48 -6.76
N LEU A 287 23.71 9.66 -7.48
CA LEU A 287 23.18 10.98 -7.78
C LEU A 287 22.69 11.72 -6.52
N ARG A 288 22.10 11.00 -5.56
CA ARG A 288 21.69 11.57 -4.26
C ARG A 288 22.88 12.09 -3.44
N HIS A 289 24.02 11.39 -3.52
CA HIS A 289 25.29 11.79 -2.91
C HIS A 289 26.10 12.78 -3.77
N ARG A 290 25.52 13.28 -4.87
CA ARG A 290 26.17 14.22 -5.81
C ARG A 290 27.50 13.72 -6.37
N VAL A 291 27.63 12.40 -6.55
CA VAL A 291 28.82 11.78 -7.11
C VAL A 291 28.91 12.12 -8.59
N ARG A 292 29.76 13.10 -8.92
CA ARG A 292 29.86 13.65 -10.28
C ARG A 292 30.38 12.65 -11.30
N SER A 293 31.33 11.80 -10.89
CA SER A 293 31.90 10.73 -11.72
C SER A 293 30.84 9.70 -12.16
N ALA A 294 29.69 9.62 -11.48
CA ALA A 294 28.62 8.70 -11.81
C ALA A 294 27.87 9.08 -13.08
N VAL A 295 27.72 10.37 -13.40
CA VAL A 295 26.93 10.83 -14.56
C VAL A 295 27.39 10.20 -15.89
N PRO A 296 28.69 10.23 -16.27
CA PRO A 296 29.15 9.55 -17.48
C PRO A 296 28.95 8.03 -17.41
N VAL A 297 29.15 7.39 -16.26
CA VAL A 297 28.96 5.95 -16.09
C VAL A 297 27.50 5.55 -16.26
N ILE A 298 26.56 6.34 -15.74
CA ILE A 298 25.12 6.13 -15.95
C ILE A 298 24.78 6.30 -17.44
N GLY A 299 25.38 7.29 -18.10
CA GLY A 299 25.27 7.50 -19.54
C GLY A 299 25.71 6.30 -20.37
N GLU A 300 26.84 5.68 -20.02
CA GLU A 300 27.33 4.46 -20.65
C GLU A 300 26.34 3.30 -20.52
N GLN A 301 25.64 3.20 -19.37
CA GLN A 301 24.63 2.15 -19.13
C GLN A 301 23.36 2.31 -19.97
N LEU A 302 23.18 3.42 -20.71
CA LEU A 302 22.08 3.54 -21.67
C LEU A 302 22.21 2.57 -22.85
N GLY A 303 23.42 2.08 -23.16
CA GLY A 303 23.65 1.18 -24.28
C GLY A 303 23.16 1.76 -25.62
N ASP A 304 22.34 1.00 -26.33
CA ASP A 304 21.67 1.42 -27.57
C ASP A 304 20.41 2.27 -27.33
N GLY A 305 20.03 2.50 -26.07
CA GLY A 305 18.81 3.19 -25.69
C GLY A 305 17.58 2.29 -25.54
N SER A 306 17.70 0.99 -25.78
CA SER A 306 16.61 0.05 -25.63
C SER A 306 16.63 -0.65 -24.26
N GLY A 307 15.52 -1.29 -23.91
CA GLY A 307 15.43 -2.13 -22.73
C GLY A 307 15.13 -1.39 -21.42
N VAL A 308 14.95 -2.20 -20.37
CA VAL A 308 14.35 -1.74 -19.12
C VAL A 308 15.28 -0.81 -18.33
N LEU A 309 16.58 -1.11 -18.36
CA LEU A 309 17.62 -0.31 -17.71
C LEU A 309 17.68 1.11 -18.28
N ALA A 310 17.76 1.25 -19.60
CA ALA A 310 17.87 2.56 -20.26
C ALA A 310 16.64 3.44 -19.95
N GLU A 311 15.44 2.87 -19.99
CA GLU A 311 14.20 3.58 -19.66
C GLU A 311 14.17 4.05 -18.20
N ALA A 312 14.67 3.24 -17.26
CA ALA A 312 14.74 3.63 -15.85
C ALA A 312 15.84 4.67 -15.54
N LEU A 313 16.95 4.65 -16.28
CA LEU A 313 18.06 5.59 -16.10
C LEU A 313 17.82 6.96 -16.73
N ARG A 314 17.01 7.06 -17.79
CA ARG A 314 16.73 8.33 -18.48
C ARG A 314 16.17 9.43 -17.55
N PRO A 315 15.14 9.18 -16.73
CA PRO A 315 14.64 10.20 -15.80
C PRO A 315 15.71 10.64 -14.80
N LEU A 316 16.52 9.69 -14.30
CA LEU A 316 17.61 9.99 -13.37
C LEU A 316 18.67 10.91 -14.00
N LEU A 317 19.08 10.60 -15.24
CA LEU A 317 20.01 11.44 -16.00
C LEU A 317 19.41 12.80 -16.34
N ALA A 318 18.15 12.86 -16.76
CA ALA A 318 17.47 14.11 -17.06
C ALA A 318 17.49 15.06 -15.86
N VAL A 319 17.17 14.55 -14.68
CA VAL A 319 17.23 15.33 -13.44
C VAL A 319 18.67 15.72 -13.11
N ALA A 320 19.61 14.78 -13.11
CA ALA A 320 21.02 15.06 -12.79
C ALA A 320 21.65 16.14 -13.69
N CYS A 321 21.21 16.19 -14.95
CA CYS A 321 21.67 17.14 -15.96
C CYS A 321 20.97 18.51 -15.92
N GLY A 322 19.88 18.64 -15.16
CA GLY A 322 19.05 19.85 -15.05
C GLY A 322 18.04 20.06 -16.19
N ASN A 323 17.05 20.92 -15.93
CA ASN A 323 15.80 21.10 -16.69
C ASN A 323 15.94 21.50 -18.18
N GLN A 324 17.13 21.78 -18.71
CA GLN A 324 17.29 21.96 -20.17
C GLN A 324 17.31 20.63 -20.93
N ALA A 325 17.75 19.53 -20.30
CA ALA A 325 17.51 18.20 -20.84
C ALA A 325 16.01 17.87 -20.80
N GLU A 326 15.31 18.31 -19.75
CA GLU A 326 13.88 18.07 -19.53
C GLU A 326 12.97 18.89 -20.46
N GLN A 327 13.26 20.18 -20.67
CA GLN A 327 12.56 21.02 -21.65
C GLN A 327 12.71 20.51 -23.08
N ARG A 328 13.80 19.79 -23.40
CA ARG A 328 13.99 19.08 -24.67
C ARG A 328 13.51 17.62 -24.67
N SER A 329 13.22 17.02 -23.50
CA SER A 329 12.74 15.64 -23.36
C SER A 329 11.23 15.51 -23.12
N ARG A 330 10.52 16.63 -22.91
CA ARG A 330 9.05 16.67 -22.95
C ARG A 330 8.50 16.48 -24.37
N GLU A 331 9.32 16.72 -25.39
CA GLU A 331 9.05 16.17 -26.71
C GLU A 331 9.38 14.67 -26.72
N PRO A 332 8.56 13.80 -27.35
CA PRO A 332 8.87 12.38 -27.48
C PRO A 332 10.31 12.24 -27.98
N VAL A 333 11.10 11.35 -27.36
CA VAL A 333 12.52 11.15 -27.67
C VAL A 333 12.70 10.99 -29.18
N ARG A 334 13.03 12.08 -29.87
CA ARG A 334 13.36 12.06 -31.30
C ARG A 334 14.76 11.51 -31.44
N ASP A 335 15.03 10.86 -32.57
CA ASP A 335 16.38 10.51 -32.97
C ASP A 335 17.29 11.74 -32.84
N GLY A 336 18.37 11.60 -32.07
CA GLY A 336 19.30 12.69 -31.76
C GLY A 336 19.14 13.36 -30.39
N SER A 337 18.15 12.98 -29.57
CA SER A 337 18.11 13.43 -28.16
C SER A 337 19.38 13.00 -27.40
N PRO A 338 19.96 13.85 -26.54
CA PRO A 338 21.12 13.48 -25.71
C PRO A 338 20.90 12.26 -24.82
N LEU A 339 19.65 11.96 -24.46
CA LEU A 339 19.29 10.82 -23.60
C LEU A 339 18.79 9.60 -24.37
N SER A 340 18.92 9.62 -25.71
CA SER A 340 18.44 8.53 -26.55
C SER A 340 19.28 7.27 -26.33
N ASN A 341 20.61 7.36 -26.36
CA ASN A 341 21.55 6.24 -26.19
C ASN A 341 22.89 6.70 -25.60
N ALA A 342 23.79 5.77 -25.31
CA ALA A 342 25.08 6.07 -24.69
C ALA A 342 25.99 6.95 -25.57
N LYS A 343 25.95 6.78 -26.89
CA LYS A 343 26.78 7.53 -27.84
C LYS A 343 26.37 9.00 -27.91
N THR A 344 25.07 9.27 -28.06
CA THR A 344 24.52 10.63 -28.08
C THR A 344 24.74 11.33 -26.75
N PHE A 345 24.55 10.61 -25.63
CA PHE A 345 24.84 11.11 -24.30
C PHE A 345 26.30 11.51 -24.13
N ALA A 346 27.24 10.63 -24.48
CA ALA A 346 28.67 10.90 -24.34
C ALA A 346 29.13 12.11 -25.17
N GLN A 347 28.62 12.26 -26.41
CA GLN A 347 28.93 13.40 -27.26
C GLN A 347 28.43 14.71 -26.63
N TRP A 348 27.19 14.72 -26.15
CA TRP A 348 26.60 15.87 -25.50
C TRP A 348 27.31 16.22 -24.19
N TRP A 349 27.59 15.22 -23.34
CA TRP A 349 28.25 15.41 -22.04
C TRP A 349 29.65 16.01 -22.17
N ARG A 350 30.44 15.63 -23.20
CA ARG A 350 31.74 16.26 -23.49
C ARG A 350 31.63 17.76 -23.78
N THR A 351 30.51 18.20 -24.33
CA THR A 351 30.31 19.60 -24.75
C THR A 351 29.92 20.49 -23.57
N ILE A 352 29.23 19.95 -22.56
CA ILE A 352 28.56 20.77 -21.53
C ILE A 352 28.77 20.31 -20.08
N GLY A 353 29.31 19.12 -19.84
CA GLY A 353 29.35 18.46 -18.51
C GLY A 353 30.57 18.81 -17.65
N LEU A 354 31.54 19.55 -18.18
CA LEU A 354 32.82 19.83 -17.50
C LEU A 354 32.73 20.88 -16.38
N ASP A 355 31.65 21.65 -16.28
CA ASP A 355 31.50 22.70 -15.25
C ASP A 355 30.25 22.55 -14.38
N ARG A 356 29.53 21.43 -14.49
CA ARG A 356 28.25 21.25 -13.77
C ARG A 356 28.33 20.15 -12.71
N ASP A 357 27.89 20.52 -11.52
CA ASP A 357 27.54 19.56 -10.48
C ASP A 357 26.18 18.92 -10.79
N PRO A 358 26.02 17.62 -10.53
CA PRO A 358 24.74 16.95 -10.74
C PRO A 358 23.68 17.52 -9.80
N VAL A 359 22.51 17.83 -10.35
CA VAL A 359 21.34 18.18 -9.54
C VAL A 359 20.86 16.94 -8.80
N VAL A 360 20.60 17.08 -7.51
CA VAL A 360 20.11 15.99 -6.67
C VAL A 360 18.70 15.61 -7.13
N PRO A 361 18.44 14.33 -7.48
CA PRO A 361 17.09 13.88 -7.70
C PRO A 361 16.23 14.10 -6.44
N GLY A 362 15.14 14.84 -6.61
CA GLY A 362 14.10 14.95 -5.58
C GLY A 362 13.50 13.58 -5.26
N LEU A 363 12.78 13.48 -4.12
CA LEU A 363 12.00 12.27 -3.81
C LEU A 363 10.81 12.09 -4.76
N ALA A 364 10.35 13.18 -5.39
CA ALA A 364 9.34 13.19 -6.44
C ALA A 364 10.00 13.59 -7.76
N PHE A 365 9.82 12.80 -8.82
CA PHE A 365 10.15 13.20 -10.18
C PHE A 365 9.11 14.22 -10.64
N ALA A 366 9.49 15.50 -10.68
CA ALA A 366 8.61 16.59 -11.08
C ALA A 366 8.45 16.64 -12.61
N GLY A 367 7.72 15.70 -13.22
CA GLY A 367 7.59 15.74 -14.67
C GLY A 367 6.64 14.78 -15.38
N THR A 368 6.04 13.79 -14.73
CA THR A 368 5.01 12.99 -15.39
C THR A 368 3.66 13.69 -15.29
N ASP A 369 3.06 14.03 -16.45
CA ASP A 369 1.71 14.57 -16.62
C ASP A 369 0.59 13.59 -16.18
N LEU A 370 0.89 12.65 -15.29
CA LEU A 370 -0.11 12.05 -14.41
C LEU A 370 -0.40 13.09 -13.32
N ARG A 371 -1.17 14.13 -13.67
CA ARG A 371 -1.83 15.06 -12.71
C ARG A 371 -2.68 14.33 -11.65
N LEU A 372 -2.80 13.02 -11.78
CA LEU A 372 -3.37 12.03 -10.88
C LEU A 372 -2.70 11.92 -9.50
N LEU A 373 -1.50 12.46 -9.30
CA LEU A 373 -0.79 12.44 -8.01
C LEU A 373 -0.36 13.84 -7.55
N ASP A 374 -1.23 14.84 -7.66
CA ASP A 374 -1.04 16.06 -6.88
C ASP A 374 -1.54 15.79 -5.45
N ALA A 375 -0.64 15.50 -4.52
CA ALA A 375 -0.82 15.92 -3.13
C ALA A 375 0.42 15.65 -2.25
N SER A 376 0.66 16.54 -1.31
CA SER A 376 1.88 16.65 -0.49
C SER A 376 1.76 16.06 0.93
N GLY A 377 1.32 14.80 1.08
CA GLY A 377 1.10 14.16 2.39
C GLY A 377 1.90 12.86 2.59
N ARG A 378 2.51 12.69 3.78
CA ARG A 378 3.19 11.43 4.18
C ARG A 378 2.18 10.28 4.23
N GLY A 379 2.59 9.10 3.75
CA GLY A 379 1.91 7.83 4.04
C GLY A 379 0.96 7.29 2.96
N ARG A 380 1.17 7.64 1.68
CA ARG A 380 0.29 7.16 0.62
C ARG A 380 0.51 5.72 0.21
N VAL A 381 -0.57 4.97 0.04
CA VAL A 381 -0.63 3.61 -0.49
C VAL A 381 -1.44 3.61 -1.78
N ALA A 382 -0.79 3.35 -2.91
CA ALA A 382 -1.40 3.16 -4.21
C ALA A 382 -1.59 1.66 -4.51
N VAL A 383 -2.78 1.26 -4.92
CA VAL A 383 -3.08 -0.12 -5.31
C VAL A 383 -3.32 -0.19 -6.81
N TYR A 384 -2.48 -0.91 -7.56
CA TYR A 384 -2.71 -1.12 -8.98
C TYR A 384 -3.46 -2.43 -9.18
N LEU A 385 -4.62 -2.36 -9.81
CA LEU A 385 -5.42 -3.52 -10.21
C LEU A 385 -5.21 -3.73 -11.71
N LEU A 386 -4.43 -4.75 -12.07
CA LEU A 386 -4.12 -5.05 -13.46
C LEU A 386 -4.96 -6.22 -13.94
N ASP A 387 -5.84 -5.95 -14.89
CA ASP A 387 -6.59 -6.97 -15.59
C ASP A 387 -5.64 -7.84 -16.43
N ILE A 388 -5.66 -9.14 -16.18
CA ILE A 388 -4.95 -10.16 -16.94
C ILE A 388 -5.92 -11.19 -17.54
N SER A 389 -7.19 -10.81 -17.74
CA SER A 389 -8.22 -11.65 -18.35
C SER A 389 -7.93 -11.96 -19.82
N GLY A 390 -8.70 -12.89 -20.39
CA GLY A 390 -8.57 -13.31 -21.78
C GLY A 390 -8.78 -12.18 -22.81
N SER A 391 -9.60 -11.17 -22.51
CA SER A 391 -9.84 -10.03 -23.41
C SER A 391 -8.58 -9.17 -23.60
N MET A 392 -7.66 -9.19 -22.64
CA MET A 392 -6.40 -8.45 -22.70
C MET A 392 -5.36 -9.03 -23.68
N ARG A 393 -5.63 -10.20 -24.30
CA ARG A 393 -4.63 -10.97 -25.07
C ARG A 393 -4.14 -10.31 -26.35
N ASP A 394 -4.97 -9.67 -27.17
CA ASP A 394 -4.51 -9.13 -28.46
C ASP A 394 -5.35 -7.94 -28.95
N LEU A 395 -4.66 -6.91 -29.45
CA LEU A 395 -5.19 -6.06 -30.52
C LEU A 395 -4.97 -6.86 -31.80
N GLY A 396 -6.04 -7.15 -32.55
CA GLY A 396 -5.91 -7.85 -33.84
C GLY A 396 -4.78 -7.23 -34.67
N ALA A 397 -3.84 -8.06 -35.13
CA ALA A 397 -2.68 -7.61 -35.86
C ALA A 397 -3.12 -6.85 -37.12
N GLY A 398 -2.89 -5.54 -37.17
CA GLY A 398 -2.81 -4.84 -38.45
C GLY A 398 -1.69 -5.50 -39.25
N LYS A 399 -1.92 -5.75 -40.55
CA LYS A 399 -1.05 -6.57 -41.43
C LYS A 399 0.46 -6.24 -41.38
N ASP A 400 0.84 -5.04 -40.94
CA ASP A 400 2.22 -4.54 -40.97
C ASP A 400 2.78 -4.07 -39.60
N ARG A 401 2.08 -4.27 -38.48
CA ARG A 401 2.59 -3.90 -37.14
C ARG A 401 2.72 -5.11 -36.24
N LYS A 402 3.82 -5.18 -35.47
CA LYS A 402 3.95 -6.15 -34.37
C LYS A 402 2.67 -6.07 -33.52
N PRO A 403 1.93 -7.16 -33.31
CA PRO A 403 0.75 -7.14 -32.47
C PRO A 403 1.17 -6.72 -31.06
N LEU A 404 0.79 -5.51 -30.67
CA LEU A 404 0.84 -5.08 -29.29
C LEU A 404 -0.44 -5.60 -28.66
N SER A 405 -0.33 -6.45 -27.64
CA SER A 405 -1.52 -6.83 -26.87
C SER A 405 -1.97 -5.66 -26.00
N LYS A 406 -3.27 -5.56 -25.69
CA LYS A 406 -3.77 -4.59 -24.69
C LYS A 406 -3.03 -4.75 -23.37
N ARG A 407 -2.77 -6.00 -22.98
CA ARG A 407 -1.92 -6.36 -21.85
C ARG A 407 -0.54 -5.69 -21.93
N SER A 408 0.13 -5.73 -23.08
CA SER A 408 1.43 -5.09 -23.24
C SER A 408 1.35 -3.57 -23.11
N GLY A 409 0.26 -2.95 -23.61
CA GLY A 409 -0.03 -1.54 -23.39
C GLY A 409 -0.24 -1.21 -21.92
N ALA A 410 -1.08 -1.99 -21.22
CA ALA A 410 -1.36 -1.82 -19.80
C ALA A 410 -0.12 -2.04 -18.93
N ALA A 411 0.68 -3.07 -19.22
CA ALA A 411 1.94 -3.33 -18.54
C ALA A 411 2.96 -2.21 -18.80
N ALA A 412 3.00 -1.64 -20.00
CA ALA A 412 3.86 -0.50 -20.32
C ALA A 412 3.42 0.76 -19.55
N GLU A 413 2.13 1.05 -19.49
CA GLU A 413 1.61 2.21 -18.75
C GLU A 413 1.83 2.06 -17.24
N LEU A 414 1.53 0.88 -16.69
CA LEU A 414 1.82 0.55 -15.31
C LEU A 414 3.31 0.70 -15.01
N ARG A 415 4.18 0.19 -15.88
CA ARG A 415 5.63 0.33 -15.75
C ARG A 415 6.08 1.79 -15.72
N ARG A 416 5.57 2.64 -16.61
CA ARG A 416 5.85 4.09 -16.56
C ARG A 416 5.40 4.71 -15.24
N SER A 417 4.19 4.37 -14.80
CA SER A 417 3.64 4.83 -13.52
C SER A 417 4.57 4.45 -12.36
N LEU A 418 4.95 3.17 -12.26
CA LEU A 418 5.86 2.65 -11.23
C LEU A 418 7.23 3.35 -11.22
N LEU A 419 7.83 3.56 -12.40
CA LEU A 419 9.11 4.25 -12.51
C LEU A 419 9.01 5.71 -12.06
N SER A 420 7.84 6.35 -12.24
CA SER A 420 7.58 7.73 -11.85
C SER A 420 7.16 7.92 -10.39
N LEU A 421 6.79 6.85 -9.67
CA LEU A 421 6.33 6.95 -8.29
C LEU A 421 7.36 7.68 -7.42
N PRO A 422 6.94 8.56 -6.50
CA PRO A 422 7.84 9.09 -5.48
C PRO A 422 8.36 7.99 -4.56
N ALA A 423 9.59 8.14 -4.07
CA ALA A 423 10.26 7.09 -3.30
C ALA A 423 9.66 6.87 -1.90
N ASP A 424 8.84 7.79 -1.40
CA ASP A 424 8.12 7.73 -0.12
C ASP A 424 6.68 7.20 -0.25
N VAL A 425 6.17 7.05 -1.48
CA VAL A 425 4.90 6.38 -1.74
C VAL A 425 5.06 4.87 -1.56
N ARG A 426 4.01 4.23 -1.10
CA ARG A 426 3.88 2.77 -1.08
C ARG A 426 2.97 2.31 -2.18
N PHE A 427 3.23 1.11 -2.68
CA PHE A 427 2.38 0.53 -3.68
C PHE A 427 2.29 -0.99 -3.54
N THR A 428 1.24 -1.55 -4.12
CA THR A 428 1.14 -2.96 -4.43
C THR A 428 0.41 -3.14 -5.74
N ILE A 429 0.48 -4.35 -6.28
CA ILE A 429 -0.21 -4.74 -7.51
C ILE A 429 -1.00 -6.01 -7.24
N VAL A 430 -2.25 -5.99 -7.67
CA VAL A 430 -3.10 -7.18 -7.74
C VAL A 430 -3.41 -7.41 -9.20
N CYS A 431 -2.77 -8.41 -9.79
CA CYS A 431 -3.20 -8.91 -11.09
C CYS A 431 -4.48 -9.72 -10.88
N PHE A 432 -5.47 -9.57 -11.75
CA PHE A 432 -6.73 -10.29 -11.61
C PHE A 432 -7.29 -10.83 -12.92
N ASN A 433 -7.96 -11.96 -12.83
CA ASN A 433 -8.79 -12.59 -13.84
C ASN A 433 -10.07 -13.09 -13.15
N ASP A 434 -10.36 -14.39 -13.10
CA ASP A 434 -11.35 -15.00 -12.21
C ASP A 434 -10.81 -15.25 -10.78
N GLU A 435 -9.50 -15.15 -10.60
CA GLU A 435 -8.76 -15.21 -9.34
C GLU A 435 -7.97 -13.92 -9.11
N LEU A 436 -7.52 -13.72 -7.86
CA LEU A 436 -6.65 -12.62 -7.48
C LEU A 436 -5.22 -13.13 -7.30
N HIS A 437 -4.28 -12.40 -7.90
CA HIS A 437 -2.86 -12.69 -7.82
C HIS A 437 -2.13 -11.47 -7.25
N PRO A 438 -2.18 -11.26 -5.93
CA PRO A 438 -1.40 -10.20 -5.30
C PRO A 438 0.09 -10.45 -5.50
N TRP A 439 0.85 -9.40 -5.82
CA TRP A 439 2.31 -9.49 -5.92
C TRP A 439 2.96 -9.65 -4.55
N MET A 440 2.55 -8.81 -3.58
CA MET A 440 3.02 -8.81 -2.20
C MET A 440 1.83 -8.82 -1.24
N PRO A 441 1.97 -9.40 -0.03
CA PRO A 441 0.90 -9.46 0.96
C PRO A 441 0.52 -8.08 1.52
N ALA A 442 1.44 -7.11 1.46
CA ALA A 442 1.23 -5.75 1.91
C ALA A 442 1.88 -4.74 0.95
N PRO A 443 1.40 -3.49 0.90
CA PRO A 443 2.03 -2.42 0.14
C PRO A 443 3.45 -2.13 0.60
N VAL A 444 4.39 -2.16 -0.35
CA VAL A 444 5.80 -1.92 -0.12
C VAL A 444 6.17 -0.50 -0.53
N ARG A 445 7.22 0.06 0.06
CA ARG A 445 7.76 1.35 -0.37
C ARG A 445 8.19 1.27 -1.84
N ALA A 446 7.95 2.34 -2.61
CA ALA A 446 8.42 2.48 -3.98
C ALA A 446 9.93 2.71 -4.04
N SER A 447 10.73 1.80 -3.48
CA SER A 447 12.18 1.77 -3.68
C SER A 447 12.52 1.31 -5.11
N TRP A 448 13.75 1.54 -5.57
CA TRP A 448 14.13 1.07 -6.91
C TRP A 448 14.13 -0.45 -6.98
N ARG A 449 14.52 -1.14 -5.90
CA ARG A 449 14.37 -2.59 -5.78
C ARG A 449 12.92 -3.03 -5.97
N ALA A 450 11.98 -2.45 -5.21
CA ALA A 450 10.58 -2.85 -5.24
C ALA A 450 9.95 -2.62 -6.62
N ARG A 451 10.21 -1.46 -7.24
CA ARG A 451 9.74 -1.17 -8.61
C ARG A 451 10.27 -2.19 -9.61
N ALA A 452 11.55 -2.51 -9.52
CA ALA A 452 12.19 -3.43 -10.45
C ALA A 452 11.66 -4.87 -10.31
N ALA A 453 11.60 -5.38 -9.08
CA ALA A 453 11.05 -6.71 -8.80
C ALA A 453 9.58 -6.82 -9.26
N CYS A 454 8.80 -5.75 -9.10
CA CYS A 454 7.45 -5.69 -9.60
C CYS A 454 7.38 -5.75 -11.13
N ILE A 455 8.18 -4.95 -11.82
CA ILE A 455 8.24 -4.90 -13.29
C ILE A 455 8.64 -6.26 -13.87
N ASP A 456 9.62 -6.95 -13.27
CA ASP A 456 10.03 -8.28 -13.69
C ASP A 456 8.90 -9.31 -13.50
N ARG A 457 8.16 -9.22 -12.39
CA ARG A 457 6.99 -10.06 -12.13
C ARG A 457 5.86 -9.84 -13.14
N LEU A 458 5.62 -8.58 -13.53
CA LEU A 458 4.60 -8.24 -14.53
C LEU A 458 4.89 -8.88 -15.89
N ALA A 459 6.16 -8.91 -16.29
CA ALA A 459 6.61 -9.54 -17.53
C ALA A 459 6.37 -11.06 -17.55
N ALA A 460 6.40 -11.72 -16.40
CA ALA A 460 6.19 -13.16 -16.26
C ALA A 460 4.71 -13.59 -16.21
N THR A 461 3.78 -12.65 -16.06
CA THR A 461 2.37 -12.99 -15.90
C THR A 461 1.72 -13.28 -17.28
N GLY A 462 0.80 -14.23 -17.36
CA GLY A 462 0.05 -14.57 -18.60
C GLY A 462 -1.36 -14.00 -18.58
N ALA A 463 -1.98 -13.77 -19.75
CA ALA A 463 -3.39 -13.37 -19.83
C ALA A 463 -4.29 -14.59 -20.01
N ASN A 464 -5.35 -14.76 -19.22
CA ASN A 464 -6.26 -15.90 -19.27
C ASN A 464 -7.56 -15.63 -18.50
N ARG A 465 -8.61 -16.43 -18.80
CA ARG A 465 -9.86 -16.53 -18.02
C ARG A 465 -10.72 -15.26 -18.02
N GLY A 466 -11.68 -15.18 -17.09
CA GLY A 466 -12.68 -14.11 -17.01
C GLY A 466 -12.18 -12.84 -16.32
N THR A 467 -13.02 -11.81 -16.27
CA THR A 467 -12.73 -10.50 -15.67
C THR A 467 -13.55 -10.33 -14.37
N ALA A 468 -12.92 -10.51 -13.20
CA ALA A 468 -13.53 -10.36 -11.87
C ALA A 468 -13.27 -8.96 -11.27
N THR A 469 -13.86 -7.93 -11.87
CA THR A 469 -13.62 -6.53 -11.48
C THR A 469 -13.98 -6.25 -10.01
N TRP A 470 -15.12 -6.75 -9.53
CA TRP A 470 -15.54 -6.49 -8.15
C TRP A 470 -14.61 -7.15 -7.11
N PRO A 471 -14.30 -8.45 -7.17
CA PRO A 471 -13.33 -9.05 -6.24
C PRO A 471 -11.99 -8.31 -6.19
N ALA A 472 -11.50 -7.79 -7.32
CA ALA A 472 -10.27 -7.00 -7.36
C ALA A 472 -10.42 -5.66 -6.61
N LEU A 473 -11.54 -4.94 -6.83
CA LEU A 473 -11.85 -3.70 -6.11
C LEU A 473 -12.05 -3.94 -4.61
N ALA A 474 -12.79 -4.99 -4.23
CA ALA A 474 -13.01 -5.37 -2.85
C ALA A 474 -11.69 -5.71 -2.15
N ALA A 475 -10.75 -6.39 -2.83
CA ALA A 475 -9.42 -6.64 -2.28
C ALA A 475 -8.63 -5.35 -2.06
N ALA A 476 -8.70 -4.36 -2.97
CA ALA A 476 -8.10 -3.05 -2.75
C ALA A 476 -8.76 -2.30 -1.58
N LEU A 477 -10.08 -2.35 -1.46
CA LEU A 477 -10.84 -1.77 -0.36
C LEU A 477 -10.60 -2.48 0.98
N ALA A 478 -10.17 -3.73 0.97
CA ALA A 478 -9.75 -4.46 2.17
C ALA A 478 -8.33 -4.07 2.61
N MET A 479 -7.50 -3.51 1.71
CA MET A 479 -6.15 -3.10 2.07
C MET A 479 -6.19 -1.93 3.05
N PRO A 480 -5.59 -2.09 4.24
CA PRO A 480 -5.48 -1.01 5.21
C PRO A 480 -4.75 0.17 4.58
N ARG A 481 -5.31 1.37 4.74
CA ARG A 481 -4.70 2.64 4.32
C ARG A 481 -4.46 2.83 2.83
N ALA A 482 -4.97 1.95 1.96
CA ALA A 482 -5.05 2.25 0.53
C ALA A 482 -5.79 3.58 0.32
N ASP A 483 -5.06 4.59 -0.17
CA ASP A 483 -5.61 5.92 -0.42
C ASP A 483 -6.21 5.99 -1.82
N CYS A 484 -5.58 5.33 -2.78
CA CYS A 484 -6.09 5.24 -4.12
C CYS A 484 -5.87 3.86 -4.74
N ALA A 485 -6.75 3.52 -5.69
CA ALA A 485 -6.60 2.37 -6.56
C ALA A 485 -6.61 2.81 -8.02
N PHE A 486 -5.81 2.16 -8.85
CA PHE A 486 -5.77 2.33 -10.30
C PHE A 486 -6.24 1.04 -10.95
N LEU A 487 -7.43 1.04 -11.54
CA LEU A 487 -7.99 -0.08 -12.27
C LEU A 487 -7.62 0.00 -13.75
N LEU A 488 -6.73 -0.89 -14.20
CA LEU A 488 -6.28 -1.01 -15.58
C LEU A 488 -6.98 -2.22 -16.21
N THR A 489 -7.98 -1.98 -17.06
CA THR A 489 -8.81 -3.03 -17.66
C THR A 489 -9.30 -2.63 -19.04
N ASP A 490 -9.64 -3.61 -19.87
CA ASP A 490 -10.18 -3.40 -21.20
C ASP A 490 -11.68 -3.72 -21.33
N GLY A 491 -12.30 -4.17 -20.24
CA GLY A 491 -13.42 -5.09 -20.37
C GLY A 491 -14.57 -4.86 -19.40
N MET A 492 -15.69 -5.45 -19.79
CA MET A 492 -16.85 -5.63 -18.94
C MET A 492 -16.62 -6.83 -18.02
N PRO A 493 -17.03 -6.75 -16.74
CA PRO A 493 -16.92 -7.87 -15.82
C PRO A 493 -17.64 -9.10 -16.39
N SER A 494 -16.94 -10.24 -16.38
CA SER A 494 -17.46 -11.50 -16.95
C SER A 494 -17.74 -12.55 -15.88
N VAL A 495 -17.19 -12.38 -14.67
CA VAL A 495 -17.32 -13.26 -13.50
C VAL A 495 -17.31 -12.43 -12.22
N GLY A 496 -17.64 -13.06 -11.08
CA GLY A 496 -17.73 -12.40 -9.77
C GLY A 496 -19.16 -12.10 -9.34
N ASP A 497 -19.32 -11.62 -8.11
CA ASP A 497 -20.60 -11.22 -7.53
C ASP A 497 -20.42 -9.95 -6.68
N PRO A 498 -21.00 -8.79 -7.05
CA PRO A 498 -21.80 -8.58 -8.26
C PRO A 498 -20.96 -8.63 -9.55
N LYS A 499 -21.60 -9.11 -10.62
CA LYS A 499 -21.05 -9.12 -11.98
C LYS A 499 -21.57 -7.96 -12.84
N ASP A 500 -22.79 -7.50 -12.58
CA ASP A 500 -23.39 -6.44 -13.38
C ASP A 500 -22.81 -5.05 -13.02
N PRO A 501 -22.61 -4.15 -14.00
CA PRO A 501 -22.00 -2.83 -13.78
C PRO A 501 -22.61 -2.02 -12.64
N ALA A 502 -23.95 -1.94 -12.60
CA ALA A 502 -24.67 -1.14 -11.61
C ALA A 502 -24.46 -1.71 -10.20
N GLY A 503 -24.50 -3.05 -10.05
CA GLY A 503 -24.19 -3.74 -8.82
C GLY A 503 -22.77 -3.46 -8.34
N ILE A 504 -21.77 -3.47 -9.22
CA ILE A 504 -20.36 -3.16 -8.87
C ILE A 504 -20.21 -1.71 -8.39
N VAL A 505 -20.81 -0.74 -9.09
CA VAL A 505 -20.77 0.67 -8.69
C VAL A 505 -21.44 0.88 -7.32
N ALA A 506 -22.61 0.25 -7.11
CA ALA A 506 -23.33 0.31 -5.84
C ALA A 506 -22.52 -0.34 -4.69
N ALA A 507 -21.89 -1.48 -4.95
CA ALA A 507 -21.06 -2.17 -3.97
C ALA A 507 -19.81 -1.35 -3.61
N LEU A 508 -19.14 -0.74 -4.60
CA LEU A 508 -18.02 0.17 -4.38
C LEU A 508 -18.44 1.36 -3.52
N ALA A 509 -19.54 2.03 -3.86
CA ALA A 509 -20.04 3.16 -3.08
C ALA A 509 -20.33 2.75 -1.62
N ALA A 510 -20.99 1.61 -1.44
CA ALA A 510 -21.34 1.09 -0.12
C ALA A 510 -20.10 0.79 0.72
N GLU A 511 -19.15 -0.01 0.21
CA GLU A 511 -17.94 -0.38 0.96
C GLU A 511 -16.99 0.80 1.18
N ASN A 512 -16.82 1.64 0.18
CA ASN A 512 -15.90 2.78 0.28
C ASN A 512 -16.39 3.84 1.26
N SER A 513 -17.71 3.99 1.42
CA SER A 513 -18.30 4.86 2.46
C SER A 513 -17.98 4.43 3.89
N LEU A 514 -17.54 3.18 4.09
CA LEU A 514 -17.15 2.65 5.39
C LEU A 514 -15.70 3.00 5.75
N ARG A 515 -14.92 3.44 4.77
CA ARG A 515 -13.52 3.81 4.94
C ARG A 515 -13.42 5.28 5.36
N THR A 516 -12.44 5.58 6.19
CA THR A 516 -12.13 6.96 6.59
C THR A 516 -10.60 7.11 6.63
N PRO A 517 -9.99 7.81 5.65
CA PRO A 517 -10.62 8.41 4.47
C PRO A 517 -11.15 7.36 3.48
N ALA A 518 -12.12 7.76 2.65
CA ALA A 518 -12.55 6.96 1.50
C ALA A 518 -11.40 6.83 0.49
N MET A 519 -11.31 5.67 -0.17
CA MET A 519 -10.32 5.40 -1.22
C MET A 519 -10.77 6.00 -2.55
N VAL A 520 -9.86 6.64 -3.27
CA VAL A 520 -10.12 7.19 -4.61
C VAL A 520 -9.82 6.13 -5.67
N VAL A 521 -10.75 5.82 -6.56
CA VAL A 521 -10.54 4.82 -7.62
C VAL A 521 -10.38 5.52 -8.97
N HIS A 522 -9.22 5.39 -9.58
CA HIS A 522 -8.95 5.84 -10.94
C HIS A 522 -9.07 4.67 -11.91
N THR A 523 -9.51 4.93 -13.13
CA THR A 523 -9.73 3.89 -14.14
C THR A 523 -8.99 4.20 -15.43
N VAL A 524 -8.39 3.17 -16.02
CA VAL A 524 -7.64 3.23 -17.29
C VAL A 524 -8.20 2.17 -18.23
N GLY A 525 -8.88 2.61 -19.29
CA GLY A 525 -9.49 1.75 -20.30
C GLY A 525 -8.54 1.44 -21.46
N PHE A 526 -8.44 0.17 -21.87
CA PHE A 526 -7.65 -0.28 -23.03
C PHE A 526 -8.55 -0.86 -24.14
N HIS A 527 -9.18 -0.03 -24.97
CA HIS A 527 -10.22 -0.47 -25.92
C HIS A 527 -9.68 -0.65 -27.35
N VAL A 528 -10.14 -1.68 -28.09
CA VAL A 528 -9.84 -1.86 -29.54
C VAL A 528 -11.02 -1.49 -30.43
N VAL A 529 -12.26 -1.65 -29.96
CA VAL A 529 -13.47 -1.60 -30.81
C VAL A 529 -14.53 -0.67 -30.21
N ALA A 530 -14.94 0.34 -30.99
CA ALA A 530 -15.82 1.43 -30.56
C ALA A 530 -17.15 0.99 -29.91
N ALA A 531 -17.76 -0.10 -30.40
CA ALA A 531 -19.09 -0.53 -29.92
C ALA A 531 -19.05 -1.11 -28.49
N GLN A 532 -18.04 -1.93 -28.16
CA GLN A 532 -17.85 -2.45 -26.80
C GLN A 532 -17.19 -1.40 -25.88
N ALA A 533 -16.44 -0.47 -26.46
CA ALA A 533 -15.81 0.62 -25.73
C ALA A 533 -16.83 1.47 -24.97
N HIS A 534 -18.02 1.75 -25.53
CA HIS A 534 -19.00 2.62 -24.86
C HIS A 534 -19.51 2.06 -23.52
N ALA A 535 -19.88 0.78 -23.46
CA ALA A 535 -20.42 0.19 -22.23
C ALA A 535 -19.35 0.04 -21.15
N ALA A 536 -18.17 -0.46 -21.52
CA ALA A 536 -17.04 -0.57 -20.60
C ALA A 536 -16.57 0.81 -20.13
N GLN A 537 -16.49 1.80 -21.02
CA GLN A 537 -16.15 3.18 -20.67
C GLN A 537 -17.17 3.81 -19.73
N GLY A 538 -18.47 3.53 -19.93
CA GLY A 538 -19.54 3.95 -19.01
C GLY A 538 -19.28 3.46 -17.59
N LEU A 539 -19.08 2.14 -17.42
CA LEU A 539 -18.73 1.55 -16.13
C LEU A 539 -17.46 2.18 -15.52
N LEU A 540 -16.37 2.29 -16.28
CA LEU A 540 -15.11 2.85 -15.78
C LEU A 540 -15.26 4.31 -15.35
N THR A 541 -16.06 5.09 -16.06
CA THR A 541 -16.36 6.49 -15.73
C THR A 541 -17.19 6.59 -14.45
N GLU A 542 -18.20 5.74 -14.29
CA GLU A 542 -19.04 5.71 -13.09
C GLU A 542 -18.26 5.26 -11.84
N LEU A 543 -17.41 4.23 -11.95
CA LEU A 543 -16.54 3.79 -10.85
C LEU A 543 -15.58 4.89 -10.39
N ALA A 544 -14.99 5.63 -11.32
CA ALA A 544 -14.15 6.76 -11.00
C ALA A 544 -14.96 7.88 -10.34
N ALA A 545 -16.09 8.27 -10.95
CA ALA A 545 -16.92 9.35 -10.44
C ALA A 545 -17.45 9.09 -9.01
N VAL A 546 -17.93 7.87 -8.71
CA VAL A 546 -18.51 7.54 -7.40
C VAL A 546 -17.49 7.56 -6.26
N SER A 547 -16.20 7.43 -6.58
CA SER A 547 -15.09 7.47 -5.62
C SER A 547 -14.30 8.78 -5.65
N GLY A 548 -14.70 9.75 -6.49
CA GLY A 548 -13.99 11.02 -6.70
C GLY A 548 -12.71 10.91 -7.51
N GLY A 549 -12.51 9.80 -8.23
CA GLY A 549 -11.37 9.58 -9.11
C GLY A 549 -11.59 10.10 -10.53
N THR A 550 -10.72 9.65 -11.44
CA THR A 550 -10.72 10.08 -12.85
C THR A 550 -10.54 8.88 -13.77
N THR A 551 -11.04 9.02 -14.99
CA THR A 551 -10.92 8.01 -16.04
C THR A 551 -10.04 8.51 -17.17
N CYS A 552 -9.17 7.65 -17.68
CA CYS A 552 -8.49 7.86 -18.96
C CYS A 552 -8.64 6.65 -19.89
N THR A 553 -8.53 6.91 -21.18
CA THR A 553 -8.50 5.88 -22.23
C THR A 553 -7.11 5.87 -22.84
N ALA A 554 -6.46 4.72 -22.83
CA ALA A 554 -5.23 4.52 -23.59
C ALA A 554 -5.61 4.12 -25.01
N GLU A 555 -5.26 4.98 -25.98
CA GLU A 555 -5.38 4.72 -27.42
C GLU A 555 -4.29 3.78 -27.96
#